data_AF-T1BAK3-F1
#
_entry.id   AF-T1BAK3-F1
#
_cell.length_a   1.000
_cell.length_b   1.000
_cell.length_c   1.000
_cell.angle_alpha   90.00
_cell.angle_beta   90.00
_cell.angle_gamma   90.00
#
_symmetry.space_group_name_H-M   'P 1'
#
loop_
_entity.id
_entity.type
_entity.pdbx_description
1 polymer ?
#
loop_
_entity_poly.entity_id
_entity_poly.type
_entity_poly.pdbx_seq_one_letter_code
_entity_poly.pdbx_strand_id
1 'polypeptide(L)' 'RSASSATLEYDGQQVNHQWSKGWDFERDFARLVRRTVAADLRYCSLLRPYAELAITRTFAKLPQYFEVFSSCN' A
#
# COMPACT_ATOMS: atom_id res chain seq x y z
N ARG A 1 -6.86 -2.15 -4.75
CA ARG A 1 -6.59 -1.77 -6.15
C ARG A 1 -6.85 -0.28 -6.43
N SER A 2 -7.84 0.36 -5.78
CA SER A 2 -8.12 1.80 -5.88
C SER A 2 -6.89 2.70 -5.66
N ALA A 3 -6.00 2.34 -4.74
CA ALA A 3 -4.80 3.12 -4.41
C ALA A 3 -3.77 3.26 -5.56
N SER A 4 -3.89 2.49 -6.64
CA SER A 4 -3.04 2.63 -7.84
C SER A 4 -3.70 3.40 -8.98
N SER A 5 -4.90 3.94 -8.76
CA SER A 5 -5.64 4.72 -9.74
C SER A 5 -5.55 6.20 -9.42
N ALA A 6 -5.56 7.04 -10.47
CA ALA A 6 -5.66 8.48 -10.31
C ALA A 6 -6.94 8.85 -9.55
N THR A 7 -6.83 9.82 -8.65
CA THR A 7 -7.96 10.37 -7.89
C THR A 7 -8.51 11.64 -8.57
N LEU A 8 -7.66 12.34 -9.32
CA LEU A 8 -7.95 13.58 -10.05
C LEU A 8 -7.10 13.63 -11.33
N GLU A 9 -7.61 14.29 -12.35
CA GLU A 9 -6.81 14.77 -13.48
C GLU A 9 -6.77 16.30 -13.44
N TYR A 10 -5.58 16.87 -13.49
CA TYR A 10 -5.35 18.32 -13.46
C TYR A 10 -4.34 18.69 -14.54
N ASP A 11 -4.72 19.58 -15.46
CA ASP A 11 -3.91 19.97 -16.62
C ASP A 11 -3.33 18.78 -17.42
N GLY A 12 -4.13 17.72 -17.59
CA GLY A 12 -3.72 16.48 -18.27
C GLY A 12 -2.79 15.57 -17.45
N GLN A 13 -2.50 15.93 -16.20
CA GLN A 13 -1.70 15.13 -15.29
C GLN A 13 -2.59 14.36 -14.31
N GLN A 14 -2.35 13.05 -14.23
CA GLN A 14 -3.00 12.21 -13.23
C GLN A 14 -2.40 12.46 -11.84
N VAL A 15 -3.25 12.87 -10.91
CA VAL A 15 -2.94 13.07 -9.50
C VAL A 15 -3.60 11.96 -8.68
N ASN A 16 -2.79 11.23 -7.92
CA ASN A 16 -3.26 10.16 -7.04
C ASN A 16 -2.97 10.53 -5.57
N HIS A 17 -4.01 10.86 -4.80
CA HIS A 17 -3.87 11.21 -3.38
C HIS A 17 -3.42 10.03 -2.51
N GLN A 18 -3.49 8.81 -3.03
CA GLN A 18 -3.08 7.57 -2.38
C GLN A 18 -1.84 6.95 -3.05
N TRP A 19 -1.05 7.75 -3.79
CA TRP A 19 0.09 7.25 -4.58
C TRP A 19 1.08 6.39 -3.77
N SER A 20 1.38 6.77 -2.53
CA SER A 20 2.28 6.01 -1.64
C SER A 20 1.77 4.60 -1.30
N LYS A 21 0.48 4.32 -1.53
CA LYS A 21 -0.15 3.01 -1.37
C LYS A 21 -0.25 2.25 -2.71
N GLY A 22 0.27 2.82 -3.81
CA GLY A 22 0.19 2.29 -5.17
C GLY A 22 1.38 1.43 -5.63
N TRP A 23 1.20 0.73 -6.75
CA TRP A 23 2.22 -0.14 -7.34
C TRP A 23 3.47 0.61 -7.80
N ASP A 24 3.30 1.74 -8.47
CA ASP A 24 4.44 2.54 -8.96
C ASP A 24 5.33 3.01 -7.80
N PHE A 25 4.73 3.48 -6.71
CA PHE A 25 5.47 3.82 -5.49
C PHE A 25 6.29 2.64 -4.96
N GLU A 26 5.69 1.46 -4.79
CA GLU A 26 6.42 0.29 -4.26
C GLU A 26 7.61 -0.08 -5.13
N ARG A 27 7.42 -0.08 -6.46
CA ARG A 27 8.49 -0.40 -7.41
C ARG A 27 9.63 0.60 -7.33
N ASP A 28 9.30 1.90 -7.29
CA ASP A 28 10.31 2.96 -7.29
C ASP A 28 11.02 3.05 -5.93
N PHE A 29 10.29 2.87 -4.84
CA PHE A 29 10.86 2.79 -3.50
C PHE A 29 11.72 1.53 -3.33
N ALA A 30 11.31 0.38 -3.85
CA ALA A 30 12.14 -0.84 -3.81
C ALA A 30 13.46 -0.65 -4.57
N ARG A 31 13.48 0.08 -5.70
CA ARG A 31 14.71 0.45 -6.40
C ARG A 31 15.58 1.38 -5.57
N LEU A 32 14.98 2.39 -4.93
CA LEU A 32 15.69 3.33 -4.05
C LEU A 32 16.36 2.59 -2.89
N VAL A 33 15.62 1.73 -2.18
CA VAL A 33 16.11 0.93 -1.06
C VAL A 33 17.28 0.05 -1.49
N ARG A 34 17.15 -0.67 -2.62
CA ARG A 34 18.25 -1.50 -3.14
C ARG A 34 19.50 -0.70 -3.49
N ARG A 35 19.34 0.54 -3.98
CA ARG A 35 20.46 1.40 -4.38
C ARG A 35 21.13 2.10 -3.21
N THR A 36 20.38 2.44 -2.15
CA THR A 36 20.83 3.38 -1.11
C THR A 36 20.92 2.80 0.28
N VAL A 37 20.22 1.70 0.56
CA VAL A 37 20.20 1.05 1.89
C VAL A 37 21.00 -0.24 1.86
N ALA A 38 20.57 -1.23 1.08
CA ALA A 38 21.26 -2.51 0.94
C ALA A 38 20.78 -3.25 -0.33
N ALA A 39 21.72 -3.81 -1.10
CA ALA A 39 21.44 -4.43 -2.41
C ALA A 39 20.61 -5.72 -2.33
N ASP A 40 20.72 -6.44 -1.21
CA ASP A 40 20.02 -7.68 -0.89
C ASP A 40 18.65 -7.44 -0.23
N LEU A 41 18.37 -6.21 0.23
CA LEU A 41 17.08 -5.87 0.82
C LEU A 41 15.96 -5.81 -0.25
N ARG A 42 14.78 -6.31 0.12
CA ARG A 42 13.58 -6.37 -0.73
C ARG A 42 12.43 -5.66 -0.02
N TYR A 43 11.91 -4.61 -0.65
CA TYR A 43 10.72 -3.91 -0.19
C TYR A 43 9.49 -4.41 -0.95
N CYS A 44 8.42 -4.73 -0.23
CA CYS A 44 7.13 -5.10 -0.81
C CYS A 44 5.96 -4.80 0.13
N SER A 45 4.75 -4.72 -0.42
CA SER A 45 3.50 -4.65 0.35
C SER A 45 2.85 -6.03 0.46
N LEU A 46 2.89 -6.63 1.65
CA LEU A 46 2.34 -7.97 1.89
C LEU A 46 0.83 -8.06 1.62
N LEU A 47 0.08 -6.99 1.90
CA LEU A 47 -1.38 -6.99 1.82
C LEU A 47 -1.93 -6.62 0.43
N ARG A 48 -1.08 -6.09 -0.47
CA ARG A 48 -1.49 -5.60 -1.79
C ARG A 48 -2.21 -6.61 -2.69
N PRO A 49 -1.87 -7.92 -2.67
CA PRO A 49 -2.58 -8.92 -3.47
C PRO A 49 -4.04 -9.12 -3.03
N TYR A 50 -4.37 -8.74 -1.79
CA TYR A 50 -5.69 -8.97 -1.22
C TYR A 50 -6.61 -7.75 -1.39
N ALA A 51 -7.88 -8.03 -1.64
CA ALA A 51 -8.91 -7.00 -1.55
C ALA A 51 -9.11 -6.60 -0.08
N GLU A 52 -9.52 -5.35 0.16
CA GLU A 52 -9.78 -4.85 1.52
C GLU A 52 -10.81 -5.72 2.26
N LEU A 53 -11.87 -6.16 1.56
CA LEU A 53 -12.86 -7.09 2.10
C LEU A 53 -12.27 -8.44 2.52
N ALA A 54 -11.24 -8.93 1.82
CA ALA A 54 -10.57 -10.18 2.17
C ALA A 54 -9.69 -10.01 3.43
N ILE A 55 -9.03 -8.85 3.54
CA ILE A 55 -8.24 -8.47 4.72
C ILE A 55 -9.16 -8.35 5.93
N THR A 56 -10.24 -7.57 5.84
CA THR A 56 -11.18 -7.36 6.95
C THR A 56 -11.90 -8.64 7.37
N ARG A 57 -12.30 -9.51 6.41
CA ARG A 57 -12.85 -10.84 6.73
C ARG A 57 -11.87 -11.70 7.52
N THR A 58 -10.58 -11.62 7.22
CA THR A 58 -9.54 -12.37 7.93
C THR A 58 -9.31 -11.77 9.32
N PHE A 59 -9.20 -10.44 9.39
CA PHE A 59 -9.04 -9.70 10.64
C PHE A 59 -10.20 -9.94 11.62
N ALA A 60 -11.44 -10.03 11.14
CA ALA A 60 -12.63 -10.31 11.96
C ALA A 60 -12.56 -11.64 12.74
N LYS A 61 -11.65 -12.55 12.37
CA LYS A 61 -11.41 -13.81 13.07
C LYS A 61 -10.31 -13.71 14.15
N LEU A 62 -9.76 -12.52 14.39
CA LEU A 62 -8.65 -12.27 15.30
C LEU A 62 -9.05 -11.29 16.42
N PRO A 63 -10.02 -11.66 17.29
CA PRO A 63 -10.57 -10.76 18.31
C PRO A 63 -9.54 -10.24 19.31
N GLN A 64 -8.44 -10.97 19.52
CA GLN A 64 -7.35 -10.57 20.42
C GLN A 64 -6.68 -9.24 20.03
N TYR A 65 -6.87 -8.75 18.80
CA TYR A 65 -6.31 -7.48 18.35
C TYR A 65 -7.33 -6.34 18.31
N PHE A 66 -8.60 -6.57 18.64
CA PHE A 66 -9.65 -5.57 18.44
C PHE A 66 -9.48 -4.33 19.31
N GLU A 67 -9.05 -4.49 20.57
CA GLU A 67 -8.92 -3.35 21.50
C GLU A 67 -7.71 -2.45 21.20
N VAL A 68 -6.68 -2.99 20.53
CA VAL A 68 -5.44 -2.26 20.22
C VAL A 68 -5.36 -1.83 18.75
N PHE A 69 -6.24 -2.34 17.90
CA PHE A 69 -6.26 -2.00 16.49
C PHE A 69 -6.78 -0.57 16.29
N SER A 70 -6.02 0.23 15.56
CA SER A 70 -6.44 1.55 15.07
C SER A 70 -6.28 1.58 13.57
N SER A 71 -7.38 1.87 12.86
CA SER A 71 -7.31 2.16 11.43
C SER A 71 -6.76 3.56 11.25
N CYS A 72 -5.78 3.72 10.37
CA CYS A 72 -5.24 5.01 9.95
C CYS A 72 -6.11 5.70 8.87
N ASN A 73 -7.40 5.37 8.83
CA ASN A 73 -8.38 6.06 7.99
C ASN A 73 -8.94 7.28 8.73
#